data_AF-A0A3Q1M097-F1
#
_entry.id   AF-A0A3Q1M097-F1
#
_cell.length_a   1.000
_cell.length_b   1.000
_cell.length_c   1.000
_cell.angle_alpha   90.00
_cell.angle_beta   90.00
_cell.angle_gamma   90.00
#
_symmetry.space_group_name_H-M   'P 1'
#
loop_
_entity.id
_entity.type
_entity.pdbx_description
1 polymer ?
#
loop_
_entity_poly.entity_id
_entity_poly.type
_entity_poly.pdbx_seq_one_letter_code
_entity_poly.pdbx_strand_id
1 'polypeptide(L)'
;LLLRPLRSWAFRVLRRDGPGSPASCPGSQGAQRWAWPRDKDRENEKEKKSVVCVEGNIASGKTTCLEFFSNSTDIEGLMYQDACRWGFTLQTYVQLTMLDQHTRPQTLPVRLMERSIYSARYVFVENLYRSGKMPKVDYVVLSEWFDWIVRNIDVSIDLIVYLRTTPETCYQRLKMRCREEEKVIPLEYLDAIHHLYEEWLIKGSLFPVAAPVLVIEADHNMQKMLELFEQNRHRILTLENRKLGP
;
A
#
# COMPACT_ATOMS: atom_id res chain seq x y z
N LEU A 1 17.12 15.63 -10.04
CA LEU A 1 16.98 17.10 -10.12
C LEU A 1 15.59 17.48 -9.59
N LEU A 2 15.52 18.58 -8.83
CA LEU A 2 14.37 19.16 -8.10
C LEU A 2 14.07 18.61 -6.69
N LEU A 3 15.02 18.88 -5.78
CA LEU A 3 14.65 19.37 -4.45
C LEU A 3 13.81 20.64 -4.62
N ARG A 4 12.54 20.61 -4.20
CA ARG A 4 11.81 21.84 -3.84
C ARG A 4 11.59 21.86 -2.32
N PRO A 5 11.68 23.05 -1.70
CA PRO A 5 12.09 23.18 -0.30
C PRO A 5 10.91 23.10 0.67
N LEU A 6 11.22 22.57 1.86
CA LEU A 6 10.46 22.46 3.13
C LEU A 6 9.83 23.76 3.69
N ARG A 7 9.41 24.74 2.86
CA ARG A 7 8.96 26.06 3.35
C ARG A 7 7.47 26.38 3.15
N SER A 8 6.67 25.53 2.49
CA SER A 8 5.29 25.89 2.13
C SER A 8 4.22 25.44 3.14
N TRP A 9 4.46 24.39 3.93
CA TRP A 9 3.42 23.84 4.81
C TRP A 9 3.25 24.60 6.14
N ALA A 10 4.34 25.16 6.68
CA ALA A 10 4.33 25.85 7.97
C ALA A 10 3.60 27.21 7.96
N PHE A 11 3.27 27.79 6.80
CA PHE A 11 2.66 29.13 6.71
C PHE A 11 1.13 29.14 6.58
N ARG A 12 0.48 27.97 6.45
CA ARG A 12 -0.97 27.89 6.20
C ARG A 12 -1.81 27.62 7.46
N VAL A 13 -1.17 27.47 8.62
CA VAL A 13 -1.84 27.15 9.91
C VAL A 13 -1.94 28.37 10.86
N LEU A 14 -1.36 29.53 10.53
CA LEU A 14 -1.33 30.71 11.42
C LEU A 14 -2.12 31.95 10.95
N ARG A 15 -3.20 31.78 10.18
CA ARG A 15 -4.24 32.83 10.06
C ARG A 15 -5.64 32.23 9.96
N ARG A 16 -6.28 32.06 11.11
CA ARG A 16 -7.74 32.01 11.25
C ARG A 16 -8.13 32.85 12.47
N ASP A 17 -8.49 34.10 12.19
CA ASP A 17 -9.32 35.04 12.95
C ASP A 17 -9.81 36.05 11.89
N GLY A 18 -11.06 36.51 11.73
CA GLY A 18 -12.34 36.39 12.40
C GLY A 18 -13.44 36.90 11.42
N PRO A 19 -14.66 37.27 11.87
CA PRO A 19 -15.93 36.97 11.18
C PRO A 19 -16.55 38.11 10.35
N GLY A 20 -17.54 37.76 9.50
CA GLY A 20 -18.42 38.72 8.83
C GLY A 20 -19.78 38.11 8.43
N SER A 21 -20.86 38.60 9.05
CA SER A 21 -22.28 38.34 8.72
C SER A 21 -22.69 38.98 7.38
N PRO A 22 -23.87 38.66 6.79
CA PRO A 22 -25.05 39.49 7.10
C PRO A 22 -26.44 38.80 7.08
N ALA A 23 -27.35 39.38 7.88
CA ALA A 23 -28.80 39.63 7.78
C ALA A 23 -29.82 38.73 7.03
N SER A 24 -30.88 38.38 7.78
CA SER A 24 -32.33 38.14 7.52
C SER A 24 -33.00 38.91 6.36
N CYS A 25 -34.18 38.64 5.75
CA CYS A 25 -35.38 37.73 5.78
C CYS A 25 -36.30 38.21 4.59
N PRO A 26 -37.59 37.83 4.33
CA PRO A 26 -38.48 36.69 4.69
C PRO A 26 -39.31 36.04 3.52
N GLY A 27 -39.88 34.84 3.78
CA GLY A 27 -41.30 34.45 3.53
C GLY A 27 -41.87 34.17 2.11
N SER A 28 -42.37 32.94 1.88
CA SER A 28 -43.80 32.63 1.54
C SER A 28 -44.03 31.17 1.14
N GLN A 29 -45.19 30.66 1.53
CA GLN A 29 -45.72 29.31 1.31
C GLN A 29 -46.41 29.18 -0.06
N GLY A 30 -46.52 27.96 -0.61
CA GLY A 30 -47.45 27.65 -1.69
C GLY A 30 -47.14 26.35 -2.43
N ALA A 31 -47.88 25.30 -2.09
CA ALA A 31 -47.79 23.98 -2.71
C ALA A 31 -48.42 23.95 -4.11
N GLN A 32 -47.83 23.18 -5.05
CA GLN A 32 -48.64 22.36 -5.96
C GLN A 32 -47.84 21.19 -6.56
N ARG A 33 -48.53 20.06 -6.58
CA ARG A 33 -48.07 18.69 -6.73
C ARG A 33 -48.46 18.24 -8.13
N TRP A 34 -47.48 17.94 -8.98
CA TRP A 34 -47.67 17.18 -10.22
C TRP A 34 -46.69 16.02 -10.21
N ALA A 35 -47.24 14.83 -9.93
CA ALA A 35 -46.52 13.57 -9.87
C ALA A 35 -46.34 13.04 -11.30
N TRP A 36 -45.08 12.85 -11.71
CA TRP A 36 -44.71 11.97 -12.82
C TRP A 36 -44.26 10.61 -12.25
N PRO A 37 -44.47 9.49 -12.96
CA PRO A 37 -44.26 8.15 -12.43
C PRO A 37 -42.81 7.94 -11.99
N ARG A 38 -42.65 7.20 -10.88
CA ARG A 38 -41.35 6.81 -10.33
C ARG A 38 -40.68 5.83 -11.29
N ASP A 39 -39.68 6.30 -12.03
CA ASP A 39 -38.53 5.47 -12.40
C ASP A 39 -37.66 5.31 -11.14
N LYS A 40 -38.17 4.54 -10.18
CA LYS A 40 -37.31 3.79 -9.26
C LYS A 40 -36.84 2.58 -10.05
N ASP A 41 -35.57 2.22 -9.91
CA ASP A 41 -34.89 1.07 -10.54
C ASP A 41 -33.97 1.42 -11.72
N ARG A 42 -33.21 2.51 -11.59
CA ARG A 42 -31.82 2.59 -12.09
C ARG A 42 -30.96 3.31 -11.08
N GLU A 43 -30.79 2.70 -9.90
CA GLU A 43 -29.62 3.05 -9.08
C GLU A 43 -28.38 2.67 -9.89
N ASN A 44 -27.55 3.66 -10.19
CA ASN A 44 -26.21 3.48 -10.72
C ASN A 44 -25.50 2.38 -9.90
N GLU A 45 -25.32 1.20 -10.48
CA GLU A 45 -24.25 0.28 -10.10
C GLU A 45 -22.95 1.06 -10.31
N LYS A 46 -22.47 1.74 -9.25
CA LYS A 46 -21.11 2.26 -9.25
C LYS A 46 -20.21 1.04 -9.36
N GLU A 47 -19.67 0.84 -10.56
CA GLU A 47 -18.66 -0.15 -10.91
C GLU A 47 -17.68 -0.29 -9.73
N LYS A 48 -17.65 -1.48 -9.11
CA LYS A 48 -16.95 -1.70 -7.84
C LYS A 48 -15.44 -1.58 -8.08
N LYS A 49 -14.90 -0.47 -7.59
CA LYS A 49 -13.47 -0.17 -7.65
C LYS A 49 -12.71 -1.14 -6.75
N SER A 50 -11.68 -1.78 -7.30
CA SER A 50 -10.89 -2.81 -6.62
C SER A 50 -9.49 -2.32 -6.27
N VAL A 51 -8.96 -2.78 -5.13
CA VAL A 51 -7.60 -2.49 -4.67
C VAL A 51 -6.78 -3.79 -4.61
N VAL A 52 -5.66 -3.80 -5.32
CA VAL A 52 -4.73 -4.92 -5.42
C VAL A 52 -3.35 -4.48 -4.96
N CYS A 53 -2.79 -5.19 -3.98
CA CYS A 53 -1.44 -4.92 -3.49
C CYS A 53 -0.45 -5.96 -4.01
N VAL A 54 0.67 -5.49 -4.58
CA VAL A 54 1.77 -6.34 -5.03
C VAL A 54 2.82 -6.38 -3.92
N GLU A 55 2.97 -7.54 -3.30
CA GLU A 55 3.87 -7.80 -2.18
C GLU A 55 5.04 -8.68 -2.62
N GLY A 56 6.20 -8.53 -1.96
CA GLY A 56 7.39 -9.31 -2.29
C GLY A 56 8.68 -8.72 -1.73
N ASN A 57 9.70 -9.56 -1.65
CA ASN A 57 11.02 -9.19 -1.11
C ASN A 57 11.71 -8.09 -1.95
N ILE A 58 12.75 -7.45 -1.43
CA ILE A 58 13.53 -6.44 -2.16
C ILE A 58 14.05 -7.08 -3.45
N ALA A 59 13.97 -6.34 -4.56
CA ALA A 59 14.33 -6.82 -5.90
C ALA A 59 13.57 -8.06 -6.41
N SER A 60 12.40 -8.40 -5.85
CA SER A 60 11.53 -9.49 -6.37
C SER A 60 10.81 -9.15 -7.68
N GLY A 61 11.02 -7.94 -8.24
CA GLY A 61 10.36 -7.50 -9.47
C GLY A 61 9.03 -6.77 -9.28
N LYS A 62 8.73 -6.28 -8.06
CA LYS A 62 7.53 -5.48 -7.77
C LYS A 62 7.40 -4.27 -8.68
N THR A 63 8.45 -3.46 -8.80
CA THR A 63 8.46 -2.29 -9.68
C THR A 63 8.25 -2.68 -11.14
N THR A 64 8.82 -3.80 -11.60
CA THR A 64 8.60 -4.32 -12.96
C THR A 64 7.15 -4.78 -13.18
N CYS A 65 6.54 -5.44 -12.18
CA CYS A 65 5.13 -5.79 -12.21
C CYS A 65 4.24 -4.53 -12.28
N LEU A 66 4.57 -3.51 -11.50
CA LEU A 66 3.85 -2.24 -11.53
C LEU A 66 4.06 -1.50 -12.83
N GLU A 67 5.29 -1.36 -13.34
CA GLU A 67 5.65 -0.75 -14.62
C GLU A 67 4.91 -1.42 -15.79
N PHE A 68 4.79 -2.75 -15.74
CA PHE A 68 3.99 -3.50 -16.71
C PHE A 68 2.51 -3.06 -16.72
N PHE A 69 1.98 -2.62 -15.57
CA PHE A 69 0.59 -2.18 -15.43
C PHE A 69 0.39 -0.65 -15.25
N SER A 70 1.45 0.14 -15.01
CA SER A 70 1.40 1.57 -14.62
C SER A 70 2.78 2.21 -14.35
N ASN A 71 2.95 3.52 -14.57
CA ASN A 71 4.21 4.23 -14.30
C ASN A 71 4.28 4.82 -12.88
N SER A 72 5.21 4.38 -12.01
CA SER A 72 5.54 5.14 -10.80
C SER A 72 6.94 4.88 -10.18
N THR A 73 7.42 5.93 -9.50
CA THR A 73 8.78 6.18 -8.98
C THR A 73 9.01 5.75 -7.52
N ASP A 74 10.28 5.50 -7.20
CA ASP A 74 10.79 4.86 -5.97
C ASP A 74 11.39 5.88 -4.96
N ILE A 75 11.26 5.63 -3.65
CA ILE A 75 11.96 6.36 -2.57
C ILE A 75 12.42 5.36 -1.49
N GLU A 76 13.64 4.87 -1.56
CA GLU A 76 14.29 4.16 -0.44
C GLU A 76 15.81 4.34 -0.54
N GLY A 77 16.45 5.02 0.41
CA GLY A 77 17.92 5.12 0.43
C GLY A 77 18.56 5.52 1.76
N LEU A 78 17.79 6.10 2.69
CA LEU A 78 18.33 6.55 3.98
C LEU A 78 18.30 5.47 5.08
N MET A 79 17.58 4.36 4.90
CA MET A 79 17.44 3.29 5.90
C MET A 79 18.73 2.50 6.13
N TYR A 80 19.50 2.30 5.07
CA TYR A 80 20.61 1.35 5.05
C TYR A 80 21.86 1.86 5.77
N GLN A 81 21.91 3.14 6.14
CA GLN A 81 23.07 3.75 6.80
C GLN A 81 23.07 3.57 8.33
N ASP A 82 21.91 3.68 8.99
CA ASP A 82 21.77 3.47 10.44
C ASP A 82 20.32 3.11 10.81
N ALA A 83 20.02 1.82 10.76
CA ALA A 83 18.68 1.29 11.03
C ALA A 83 18.26 1.42 12.51
N CYS A 84 19.20 1.45 13.45
CA CYS A 84 18.90 1.59 14.88
C CYS A 84 18.44 3.02 15.21
N ARG A 85 19.07 4.03 14.60
CA ARG A 85 18.71 5.44 14.80
C ARG A 85 17.49 5.86 14.02
N TRP A 86 17.35 5.41 12.77
CA TRP A 86 16.34 5.93 11.84
C TRP A 86 15.16 4.98 11.63
N GLY A 87 15.21 3.76 12.17
CA GLY A 87 14.18 2.73 11.99
C GLY A 87 12.79 3.23 12.34
N PHE A 88 12.58 3.76 13.55
CA PHE A 88 11.28 4.25 13.99
C PHE A 88 10.74 5.40 13.12
N THR A 89 11.56 6.44 12.91
CA THR A 89 11.19 7.63 12.12
C THR A 89 10.79 7.25 10.70
N LEU A 90 11.57 6.37 10.06
CA LEU A 90 11.30 5.92 8.72
C LEU A 90 10.03 5.07 8.66
N GLN A 91 9.84 4.11 9.57
CA GLN A 91 8.65 3.27 9.58
C GLN A 91 7.37 4.08 9.81
N THR A 92 7.43 5.12 10.64
CA THR A 92 6.33 6.08 10.81
C THR A 92 6.00 6.78 9.48
N TYR A 93 7.01 7.26 8.77
CA TYR A 93 6.84 7.91 7.47
C TYR A 93 6.30 6.95 6.41
N VAL A 94 6.78 5.70 6.37
CA VAL A 94 6.28 4.66 5.46
C VAL A 94 4.81 4.35 5.72
N GLN A 95 4.39 4.19 6.99
CA GLN A 95 2.97 4.00 7.31
C GLN A 95 2.12 5.19 6.82
N LEU A 96 2.61 6.43 6.99
CA LEU A 96 1.93 7.63 6.51
C LEU A 96 1.80 7.64 4.98
N THR A 97 2.87 7.32 4.23
CA THR A 97 2.80 7.31 2.77
C THR A 97 1.92 6.17 2.24
N MET A 98 1.96 4.99 2.88
CA MET A 98 1.06 3.89 2.54
C MET A 98 -0.41 4.25 2.80
N LEU A 99 -0.69 4.93 3.92
CA LEU A 99 -2.03 5.42 4.23
C LEU A 99 -2.53 6.44 3.20
N ASP A 100 -1.69 7.39 2.79
CA ASP A 100 -2.02 8.35 1.72
C ASP A 100 -2.35 7.62 0.40
N GLN A 101 -1.58 6.59 0.05
CA GLN A 101 -1.85 5.78 -1.14
C GLN A 101 -3.18 5.01 -1.05
N HIS A 102 -3.50 4.42 0.11
CA HIS A 102 -4.78 3.74 0.33
C HIS A 102 -5.96 4.71 0.24
N THR A 103 -5.85 5.88 0.85
CA THR A 103 -6.94 6.87 0.95
C THR A 103 -7.08 7.77 -0.27
N ARG A 104 -6.10 7.76 -1.19
CA ARG A 104 -6.16 8.54 -2.43
C ARG A 104 -7.48 8.24 -3.18
N PRO A 105 -8.12 9.22 -3.84
CA PRO A 105 -9.30 8.96 -4.65
C PRO A 105 -8.98 8.03 -5.83
N GLN A 106 -9.81 7.01 -6.04
CA GLN A 106 -9.63 6.06 -7.13
C GLN A 106 -10.39 6.53 -8.38
N THR A 107 -9.68 6.67 -9.50
CA THR A 107 -10.26 7.04 -10.80
C THR A 107 -10.56 5.81 -11.66
N LEU A 108 -9.63 4.85 -11.68
CA LEU A 108 -9.69 3.62 -12.48
C LEU A 108 -10.49 2.49 -11.78
N PRO A 109 -10.99 1.48 -12.51
CA PRO A 109 -11.71 0.35 -11.93
C PRO A 109 -10.81 -0.51 -11.01
N VAL A 110 -9.51 -0.60 -11.30
CA VAL A 110 -8.54 -1.33 -10.47
C VAL A 110 -7.40 -0.40 -10.08
N ARG A 111 -7.02 -0.42 -8.80
CA ARG A 111 -5.82 0.22 -8.27
C ARG A 111 -4.81 -0.86 -7.93
N LEU A 112 -3.63 -0.77 -8.54
CA LEU A 112 -2.46 -1.55 -8.16
C LEU A 112 -1.56 -0.71 -7.25
N MET A 113 -1.09 -1.29 -6.15
CA MET A 113 -0.20 -0.65 -5.19
C MET A 113 1.07 -1.48 -5.00
N GLU A 114 2.22 -0.80 -4.89
CA GLU A 114 3.44 -1.44 -4.39
C GLU A 114 3.38 -1.53 -2.88
N ARG A 115 3.37 -2.75 -2.35
CA ARG A 115 3.23 -2.99 -0.90
C ARG A 115 1.93 -2.38 -0.34
N SER A 116 1.78 -2.49 0.97
CA SER A 116 0.62 -2.03 1.70
C SER A 116 1.00 -1.60 3.11
N ILE A 117 0.06 -0.97 3.80
CA ILE A 117 0.23 -0.68 5.23
C ILE A 117 0.44 -1.97 6.05
N TYR A 118 -0.10 -3.11 5.59
CA TYR A 118 0.08 -4.40 6.23
C TYR A 118 1.52 -4.89 6.12
N SER A 119 2.16 -4.84 4.95
CA SER A 119 3.57 -5.26 4.83
C SER A 119 4.53 -4.33 5.57
N ALA A 120 4.23 -3.02 5.62
CA ALA A 120 4.97 -2.09 6.47
C ALA A 120 5.00 -2.56 7.94
N ARG A 121 3.86 -2.99 8.50
CA ARG A 121 3.76 -3.45 9.89
C ARG A 121 4.24 -4.89 10.08
N TYR A 122 3.76 -5.83 9.29
CA TYR A 122 3.94 -7.27 9.50
C TYR A 122 5.29 -7.80 9.02
N VAL A 123 5.93 -7.09 8.09
CA VAL A 123 7.24 -7.48 7.56
C VAL A 123 8.32 -6.53 8.07
N PHE A 124 8.24 -5.24 7.76
CA PHE A 124 9.38 -4.33 8.01
C PHE A 124 9.52 -3.93 9.49
N VAL A 125 8.43 -3.50 10.14
CA VAL A 125 8.45 -3.21 11.59
C VAL A 125 8.76 -4.46 12.40
N GLU A 126 8.16 -5.60 12.05
CA GLU A 126 8.44 -6.88 12.70
C GLU A 126 9.91 -7.29 12.55
N ASN A 127 10.50 -7.14 11.36
CA ASN A 127 11.93 -7.44 11.14
C ASN A 127 12.84 -6.54 11.98
N LEU A 128 12.56 -5.24 12.05
CA LEU A 128 13.35 -4.31 12.86
C LEU A 128 13.30 -4.68 14.34
N TYR A 129 12.14 -5.11 14.84
CA TYR A 129 12.00 -5.59 16.21
C TYR A 129 12.73 -6.90 16.46
N ARG A 130 12.53 -7.92 15.60
CA ARG A 130 13.19 -9.24 15.72
C ARG A 130 14.70 -9.17 15.61
N SER A 131 15.22 -8.24 14.80
CA SER A 131 16.67 -8.02 14.64
C SER A 131 17.29 -7.18 15.77
N GLY A 132 16.51 -6.79 16.79
CA GLY A 132 16.99 -5.99 17.92
C GLY A 132 17.32 -4.53 17.56
N LYS A 133 16.93 -4.08 16.37
CA LYS A 133 17.18 -2.72 15.86
C LYS A 133 16.07 -1.73 16.23
N MET A 134 14.97 -2.22 16.80
CA MET A 134 13.85 -1.42 17.29
C MET A 134 13.55 -1.78 18.75
N PRO A 135 13.60 -0.81 19.67
CA PRO A 135 13.15 -1.00 21.05
C PRO A 135 11.69 -1.44 21.13
N LYS A 136 11.34 -2.18 22.18
CA LYS A 136 9.97 -2.66 22.41
C LYS A 136 8.95 -1.51 22.47
N VAL A 137 9.32 -0.36 23.04
CA VAL A 137 8.41 0.79 23.15
C VAL A 137 8.02 1.31 21.77
N ASP A 138 8.99 1.45 20.86
CA ASP A 138 8.79 1.92 19.50
C ASP A 138 7.94 0.94 18.69
N TYR A 139 8.19 -0.36 18.87
CA TYR A 139 7.40 -1.43 18.25
C TYR A 139 5.93 -1.38 18.69
N VAL A 140 5.67 -1.21 20.00
CA VAL A 140 4.30 -1.11 20.54
C VAL A 140 3.60 0.13 19.97
N VAL A 141 4.26 1.29 19.97
CA VAL A 141 3.70 2.53 19.42
C VAL A 141 3.32 2.37 17.95
N LEU A 142 4.21 1.84 17.11
CA LEU A 142 3.93 1.60 15.68
C LEU A 142 2.82 0.56 15.46
N SER A 143 2.67 -0.38 16.38
CA SER A 143 1.58 -1.38 16.34
C SER A 143 0.24 -0.75 16.69
N GLU A 144 0.17 0.05 17.76
CA GLU A 144 -1.05 0.74 18.17
C GLU A 144 -1.52 1.74 17.10
N TRP A 145 -0.58 2.45 16.47
CA TRP A 145 -0.87 3.32 15.33
C TRP A 145 -1.47 2.54 14.16
N PHE A 146 -0.84 1.42 13.78
CA PHE A 146 -1.36 0.54 12.74
C PHE A 146 -2.78 0.03 13.06
N ASP A 147 -3.00 -0.47 14.28
CA ASP A 147 -4.30 -0.98 14.73
C ASP A 147 -5.36 0.11 14.75
N TRP A 148 -4.99 1.34 15.09
CA TRP A 148 -5.90 2.49 15.00
C TRP A 148 -6.26 2.79 13.55
N ILE A 149 -5.29 2.81 12.64
CA ILE A 149 -5.51 3.09 11.22
C ILE A 149 -6.47 2.06 10.62
N VAL A 150 -6.18 0.76 10.79
CA VAL A 150 -7.00 -0.33 10.22
C VAL A 150 -8.43 -0.31 10.76
N ARG A 151 -8.63 0.11 12.01
CA ARG A 151 -9.98 0.20 12.61
C ARG A 151 -10.78 1.42 12.17
N ASN A 152 -10.12 2.54 11.87
CA ASN A 152 -10.79 3.83 11.67
C ASN A 152 -10.78 4.34 10.24
N ILE A 153 -9.92 3.79 9.37
CA ILE A 153 -9.73 4.24 8.00
C ILE A 153 -9.94 3.06 7.05
N ASP A 154 -10.63 3.30 5.93
CA ASP A 154 -10.82 2.30 4.89
C ASP A 154 -9.49 2.03 4.16
N VAL A 155 -8.83 0.96 4.59
CA VAL A 155 -7.62 0.39 3.99
C VAL A 155 -7.89 -1.04 3.50
N SER A 156 -9.11 -1.29 3.03
CA SER A 156 -9.52 -2.59 2.50
C SER A 156 -8.74 -2.97 1.23
N ILE A 157 -8.46 -4.26 1.09
CA ILE A 157 -7.74 -4.85 -0.04
C ILE A 157 -8.60 -6.00 -0.58
N ASP A 158 -8.80 -6.08 -1.90
CA ASP A 158 -9.58 -7.14 -2.53
C ASP A 158 -8.69 -8.35 -2.95
N LEU A 159 -7.40 -8.11 -3.21
CA LEU A 159 -6.43 -9.14 -3.60
C LEU A 159 -5.00 -8.76 -3.19
N ILE A 160 -4.25 -9.72 -2.65
CA ILE A 160 -2.80 -9.62 -2.49
C ILE A 160 -2.13 -10.48 -3.56
N VAL A 161 -1.26 -9.88 -4.37
CA VAL A 161 -0.40 -10.60 -5.32
C VAL A 161 0.97 -10.73 -4.70
N TYR A 162 1.36 -11.94 -4.32
CA TYR A 162 2.67 -12.23 -3.73
C TYR A 162 3.63 -12.71 -4.81
N LEU A 163 4.60 -11.86 -5.15
CA LEU A 163 5.73 -12.22 -6.02
C LEU A 163 6.77 -12.95 -5.17
N ARG A 164 6.67 -14.28 -5.15
CA ARG A 164 7.55 -15.14 -4.37
C ARG A 164 8.87 -15.31 -5.11
N THR A 165 9.97 -14.97 -4.46
CA THR A 165 11.31 -15.06 -5.04
C THR A 165 12.26 -15.52 -3.94
N THR A 166 13.18 -16.41 -4.31
CA THR A 166 14.25 -16.87 -3.44
C THR A 166 15.17 -15.71 -3.02
N PRO A 167 15.63 -15.68 -1.76
CA PRO A 167 16.56 -14.65 -1.28
C PRO A 167 17.82 -14.52 -2.14
N GLU A 168 18.35 -15.63 -2.67
CA GLU A 168 19.51 -15.66 -3.55
C GLU A 168 19.24 -14.94 -4.87
N THR A 169 18.08 -15.20 -5.49
CA THR A 169 17.68 -14.52 -6.73
C THR A 169 17.43 -13.03 -6.48
N CYS A 170 16.79 -12.68 -5.36
CA CYS A 170 16.66 -11.28 -4.92
C CYS A 170 18.02 -10.60 -4.77
N TYR A 171 18.98 -11.27 -4.12
CA TYR A 171 20.32 -10.74 -3.91
C TYR A 171 21.09 -10.53 -5.22
N GLN A 172 20.98 -11.48 -6.15
CA GLN A 172 21.55 -11.36 -7.49
C GLN A 172 20.95 -10.16 -8.25
N ARG A 173 19.62 -10.02 -8.22
CA ARG A 173 18.92 -8.89 -8.87
C ARG A 173 19.28 -7.55 -8.25
N LEU A 174 19.40 -7.50 -6.94
CA LEU A 174 19.83 -6.32 -6.18
C LEU A 174 21.24 -5.90 -6.62
N LYS A 175 22.17 -6.85 -6.75
CA LYS A 175 23.52 -6.57 -7.26
C LYS A 175 23.52 -6.04 -8.69
N MET A 176 22.66 -6.57 -9.56
CA MET A 176 22.54 -6.08 -10.95
C MET A 176 21.94 -4.68 -11.04
N ARG A 177 21.05 -4.29 -10.11
CA ARG A 177 20.39 -2.97 -10.08
C ARG A 177 21.36 -1.83 -9.73
N CYS A 178 22.49 -2.14 -9.09
CA CYS A 178 23.60 -1.21 -8.81
C CYS A 178 23.22 0.11 -8.12
N ARG A 179 22.18 0.13 -7.27
CA ARG A 179 21.85 1.29 -6.44
C ARG A 179 22.83 1.41 -5.27
N GLU A 180 23.43 2.57 -5.09
CA GLU A 180 24.47 2.79 -4.07
C GLU A 180 23.96 2.52 -2.65
N GLU A 181 22.72 2.91 -2.38
CA GLU A 181 22.03 2.68 -1.13
C GLU A 181 21.72 1.20 -0.84
N GLU A 182 21.56 0.37 -1.87
CA GLU A 182 21.20 -1.05 -1.73
C GLU A 182 22.44 -1.95 -1.53
N LYS A 183 23.65 -1.48 -1.86
CA LYS A 183 24.90 -2.28 -1.75
C LYS A 183 25.21 -2.78 -0.34
N VAL A 184 24.66 -2.13 0.68
CA VAL A 184 24.90 -2.46 2.09
C VAL A 184 23.97 -3.60 2.58
N ILE A 185 23.00 -4.03 1.76
CA ILE A 185 22.01 -5.04 2.16
C ILE A 185 22.64 -6.44 2.14
N PRO A 186 22.75 -7.12 3.30
CA PRO A 186 23.30 -8.48 3.36
C PRO A 186 22.25 -9.53 2.95
N LEU A 187 22.69 -10.71 2.52
CA LEU A 187 21.79 -11.80 2.12
C LEU A 187 20.89 -12.24 3.28
N GLU A 188 21.45 -12.26 4.48
CA GLU A 188 20.76 -12.63 5.72
C GLU A 188 19.57 -11.70 6.02
N TYR A 189 19.64 -10.43 5.60
CA TYR A 189 18.51 -9.52 5.70
C TYR A 189 17.40 -9.90 4.72
N LEU A 190 17.74 -10.28 3.48
CA LEU A 190 16.76 -10.74 2.50
C LEU A 190 16.12 -12.06 2.93
N ASP A 191 16.89 -12.96 3.55
CA ASP A 191 16.37 -14.19 4.15
C ASP A 191 15.34 -13.88 5.24
N ALA A 192 15.66 -12.97 6.17
CA ALA A 192 14.74 -12.59 7.24
C ALA A 192 13.43 -12.01 6.71
N ILE A 193 13.51 -11.14 5.69
CA ILE A 193 12.33 -10.57 5.04
C ILE A 193 11.51 -11.65 4.32
N HIS A 194 12.17 -12.59 3.61
CA HIS A 194 11.49 -13.70 2.94
C HIS A 194 10.71 -14.56 3.94
N HIS A 195 11.33 -14.93 5.06
CA HIS A 195 10.67 -15.74 6.10
C HIS A 195 9.43 -15.04 6.67
N LEU A 196 9.46 -13.73 6.88
CA LEU A 196 8.31 -12.97 7.37
C LEU A 196 7.16 -12.92 6.36
N TYR A 197 7.46 -12.79 5.06
CA TYR A 197 6.43 -12.92 4.02
C TYR A 197 5.83 -14.33 3.97
N GLU A 198 6.64 -15.38 4.10
CA GLU A 198 6.15 -16.77 4.13
C GLU A 198 5.27 -17.05 5.37
N GLU A 199 5.68 -16.54 6.54
CA GLU A 199 4.89 -16.66 7.78
C GLU A 199 3.55 -15.94 7.68
N TRP A 200 3.53 -14.76 7.04
CA TRP A 200 2.33 -13.97 6.88
C TRP A 200 1.40 -14.48 5.77
N LEU A 201 1.90 -14.61 4.54
CA LEU A 201 1.07 -14.80 3.34
C LEU A 201 0.82 -16.26 2.97
N ILE A 202 1.69 -17.18 3.40
CA ILE A 202 1.56 -18.61 3.07
C ILE A 202 1.06 -19.41 4.26
N LYS A 203 1.75 -19.31 5.40
CA LYS A 203 1.41 -20.07 6.61
C LYS A 203 0.22 -19.50 7.36
N GLY A 204 0.04 -18.17 7.30
CA GLY A 204 -1.01 -17.46 8.04
C GLY A 204 -0.91 -17.62 9.56
N SER A 205 0.28 -17.93 10.09
CA SER A 205 0.47 -18.32 11.49
C SER A 205 0.76 -17.13 12.40
N LEU A 206 1.26 -16.02 11.85
CA LEU A 206 1.77 -14.90 12.63
C LEU A 206 0.81 -13.70 12.65
N PHE A 207 0.20 -13.39 11.50
CA PHE A 207 -0.66 -12.23 11.32
C PHE A 207 -1.85 -12.56 10.42
N PRO A 208 -3.00 -11.88 10.61
CA PRO A 208 -4.16 -12.09 9.77
C PRO A 208 -3.89 -11.62 8.34
N VAL A 209 -4.39 -12.38 7.38
CA VAL A 209 -4.34 -12.02 5.96
C VAL A 209 -5.60 -11.23 5.61
N ALA A 210 -5.41 -9.99 5.13
CA ALA A 210 -6.52 -9.06 4.87
C ALA A 210 -7.35 -9.41 3.63
N ALA A 211 -6.80 -10.20 2.69
CA ALA A 211 -7.43 -10.53 1.42
C ALA A 211 -6.92 -11.87 0.87
N PRO A 212 -7.59 -12.48 -0.13
CA PRO A 212 -7.07 -13.65 -0.83
C PRO A 212 -5.67 -13.39 -1.42
N VAL A 213 -4.77 -14.37 -1.30
CA VAL A 213 -3.39 -14.28 -1.81
C VAL A 213 -3.27 -15.03 -3.13
N LEU A 214 -2.73 -14.36 -4.15
CA LEU A 214 -2.29 -14.95 -5.41
C LEU A 214 -0.77 -15.03 -5.40
N VAL A 215 -0.22 -16.23 -5.31
CA VAL A 215 1.22 -16.46 -5.36
C VAL A 215 1.67 -16.60 -6.82
N ILE A 216 2.71 -15.86 -7.20
CA ILE A 216 3.39 -15.96 -8.50
C ILE A 216 4.86 -16.25 -8.23
N GLU A 217 5.33 -17.40 -8.70
CA GLU A 217 6.74 -17.79 -8.62
C GLU A 217 7.55 -16.92 -9.57
N ALA A 218 8.40 -16.06 -8.99
CA ALA A 218 9.03 -14.95 -9.66
C ALA A 218 10.56 -15.09 -9.78
N ASP A 219 11.10 -16.30 -9.63
CA ASP A 219 12.54 -16.60 -9.84
C ASP A 219 12.94 -16.67 -11.33
N HIS A 220 11.98 -16.60 -12.24
CA HIS A 220 12.24 -16.72 -13.67
C HIS A 220 12.78 -15.44 -14.34
N ASN A 221 13.20 -15.57 -15.60
CA ASN A 221 13.62 -14.42 -16.41
C ASN A 221 12.45 -13.50 -16.77
N MET A 222 12.75 -12.28 -17.23
CA MET A 222 11.74 -11.26 -17.52
C MET A 222 10.69 -11.73 -18.54
N GLN A 223 11.08 -12.47 -19.57
CA GLN A 223 10.15 -12.95 -20.59
C GLN A 223 9.13 -13.93 -20.01
N LYS A 224 9.58 -14.87 -19.17
CA LYS A 224 8.70 -15.79 -18.45
C LYS A 224 7.81 -15.07 -17.44
N MET A 225 8.32 -14.01 -16.78
CA MET A 225 7.52 -13.19 -15.89
C MET A 225 6.36 -12.51 -16.61
N LEU A 226 6.61 -11.95 -17.81
CA LEU A 226 5.57 -11.33 -18.62
C LEU A 226 4.49 -12.35 -19.04
N GLU A 227 4.89 -13.57 -19.40
CA GLU A 227 3.93 -14.66 -19.67
C GLU A 227 3.08 -14.99 -18.45
N LEU A 228 3.69 -15.10 -17.25
CA LEU A 228 2.98 -15.37 -16.01
C LEU A 228 2.00 -14.25 -15.63
N PHE A 229 2.39 -12.99 -15.85
CA PHE A 229 1.50 -11.85 -15.65
C PHE A 229 0.32 -11.87 -16.62
N GLU A 230 0.56 -12.20 -17.88
CA GLU A 230 -0.50 -12.30 -18.89
C GLU A 230 -1.47 -13.45 -18.56
N GLN A 231 -0.95 -14.62 -18.20
CA GLN A 231 -1.77 -15.76 -17.77
C GLN A 231 -2.65 -15.44 -16.55
N ASN A 232 -2.17 -14.59 -15.65
CA ASN A 232 -2.90 -14.17 -14.46
C ASN A 232 -3.64 -12.84 -14.63
N ARG A 233 -3.61 -12.19 -15.80
CA ARG A 233 -4.18 -10.86 -16.06
C ARG A 233 -5.64 -10.77 -15.61
N HIS A 234 -6.47 -11.73 -16.02
CA HIS A 234 -7.88 -11.79 -15.64
C HIS A 234 -8.06 -11.94 -14.11
N ARG A 235 -7.21 -12.71 -13.44
CA ARG A 235 -7.30 -12.92 -11.99
C ARG A 235 -6.89 -11.68 -11.18
N ILE A 236 -6.00 -10.87 -11.75
CA ILE A 236 -5.47 -9.64 -11.14
C ILE A 236 -6.41 -8.45 -11.41
N LEU A 237 -6.93 -8.33 -12.64
CA LEU A 237 -7.70 -7.16 -13.08
C LEU A 237 -9.22 -7.36 -13.05
N THR A 238 -9.70 -8.60 -13.02
CA THR A 238 -11.14 -8.92 -13.05
C THR A 238 -11.54 -9.57 -11.73
N LEU A 239 -11.93 -8.74 -10.76
CA LEU A 239 -12.37 -9.19 -9.43
C LEU A 239 -13.88 -9.48 -9.34
N GLU A 240 -14.59 -9.47 -10.47
CA GLU A 240 -16.06 -9.53 -10.53
C GLU A 240 -16.68 -10.82 -9.96
N ASN A 241 -15.93 -11.94 -9.87
CA ASN A 241 -16.53 -13.25 -9.55
C ASN A 241 -16.18 -13.85 -8.17
N ARG A 242 -15.52 -13.11 -7.26
CA ARG A 242 -15.09 -13.70 -5.96
C ARG A 242 -16.06 -13.53 -4.79
N LYS A 243 -17.30 -13.07 -5.03
CA LYS A 243 -18.37 -13.05 -4.01
C LYS A 243 -19.38 -14.21 -4.14
N LEU A 244 -18.96 -15.35 -4.69
CA LEU A 244 -19.76 -16.58 -4.63
C LEU A 244 -18.98 -17.67 -3.92
N GLY A 245 -19.28 -17.83 -2.63
CA GLY A 245 -19.15 -19.10 -1.93
C GLY A 245 -18.85 -18.97 -0.44
N PRO A 246 -19.38 -19.89 0.38
CA PRO A 246 -20.78 -20.34 0.48
C PRO A 246 -21.62 -19.46 1.44
#